data_AF-A0A8S3EDQ3-F1
#
_entry.id   AF-A0A8S3EDQ3-F1
#
_cell.length_a   1.000
_cell.length_b   1.000
_cell.length_c   1.000
_cell.angle_alpha   90.00
_cell.angle_beta   90.00
_cell.angle_gamma   90.00
#
_symmetry.space_group_name_H-M   'P 1'
#
loop_
_entity.id
_entity.type
_entity.pdbx_description
1 polymer ?
#
loop_
_entity_poly.entity_id
_entity_poly.type
_entity_poly.pdbx_seq_one_letter_code
_entity_poly.pdbx_strand_id
1 'polypeptide(L)'
;ILENLCQTKKTESELSNDVICLCGRIYKDKFTESFCQDQDSLEKAIDWYRRGFAADPNIYAGINLLFLLAVRTDDLKNSEAYRIIIQLNALLGKKGRSLRDLTDYWDVATYFELHAVQRDWSKACLAALHMYLLNPPIWYLKSTINNLKILHQATRMRNQQKPREQPST
;
A
#
# COMPACT_ATOMS: atom_id res chain seq x y z
N ILE A 1 14.23 6.26 -18.89
CA ILE A 1 15.02 5.54 -17.85
C ILE A 1 14.51 4.12 -17.67
N LEU A 2 13.21 3.90 -17.40
CA LEU A 2 12.62 2.55 -17.34
C LEU A 2 12.78 1.74 -18.64
N GLU A 3 12.59 2.35 -19.81
CA GLU A 3 12.83 1.69 -21.11
C GLU A 3 14.32 1.39 -21.39
N ASN A 4 15.25 2.10 -20.73
CA ASN A 4 16.69 1.90 -20.90
C ASN A 4 17.27 0.86 -19.92
N LEU A 5 16.59 0.55 -18.80
CA LEU A 5 17.01 -0.56 -17.92
C LEU A 5 16.77 -1.93 -18.57
N CYS A 6 15.83 -2.02 -19.51
CA CYS A 6 15.64 -3.17 -20.41
C CYS A 6 16.78 -3.39 -21.42
N GLN A 7 17.77 -2.50 -21.50
CA GLN A 7 18.97 -2.72 -22.33
C GLN A 7 20.04 -3.56 -21.62
N THR A 8 19.83 -3.92 -20.34
CA THR A 8 20.61 -5.00 -19.72
C THR A 8 20.05 -6.32 -20.21
N LYS A 9 20.92 -7.25 -20.64
CA LYS A 9 20.60 -8.62 -21.11
C LYS A 9 19.94 -9.52 -20.04
N LYS A 10 19.33 -8.96 -19.00
CA LYS A 10 18.56 -9.70 -18.03
C LYS A 10 17.14 -9.88 -18.55
N THR A 11 16.70 -11.11 -18.61
CA THR A 11 15.29 -11.42 -18.85
C THR A 11 14.45 -10.91 -17.67
N GLU A 12 13.17 -10.60 -17.88
CA GLU A 12 12.28 -10.11 -16.81
C GLU A 12 12.21 -11.08 -15.61
N SER A 13 12.48 -12.37 -15.85
CA SER A 13 12.63 -13.43 -14.85
C SER A 13 13.89 -13.36 -13.96
N GLU A 14 14.84 -12.48 -14.28
CA GLU A 14 16.12 -12.32 -13.55
C GLU A 14 16.19 -11.03 -12.71
N LEU A 15 15.09 -10.26 -12.68
CA LEU A 15 14.98 -9.08 -11.84
C LEU A 15 14.82 -9.48 -10.37
N SER A 16 15.60 -8.84 -9.50
CA SER A 16 15.41 -9.02 -8.05
C SER A 16 14.09 -8.40 -7.61
N ASN A 17 13.55 -8.89 -6.49
CA ASN A 17 12.32 -8.36 -5.90
C ASN A 17 12.44 -6.85 -5.59
N ASP A 18 13.63 -6.38 -5.22
CA ASP A 18 13.91 -4.96 -4.99
C ASP A 18 13.67 -4.10 -6.25
N VAL A 19 14.11 -4.59 -7.42
CA VAL A 19 13.90 -3.87 -8.70
C VAL A 19 12.43 -3.89 -9.09
N ILE A 20 11.75 -5.02 -8.90
CA ILE A 20 10.31 -5.16 -9.15
C ILE A 20 9.51 -4.18 -8.29
N CYS A 21 9.80 -4.12 -6.98
CA CYS A 21 9.11 -3.21 -6.07
C CYS A 21 9.48 -1.74 -6.31
N LEU A 22 10.70 -1.45 -6.82
CA LEU A 22 11.08 -0.11 -7.26
C LEU A 22 10.28 0.34 -8.48
N CYS A 23 10.04 -0.54 -9.47
CA CYS A 23 9.15 -0.25 -10.58
C CYS A 23 7.73 0.06 -10.10
N GLY A 24 7.20 -0.76 -9.18
CA GLY A 24 5.91 -0.51 -8.53
C GLY A 24 5.87 0.86 -7.84
N ARG A 25 6.96 1.24 -7.15
CA ARG A 25 7.07 2.54 -6.49
C ARG A 25 7.03 3.71 -7.48
N ILE A 26 7.73 3.62 -8.60
CA ILE A 26 7.74 4.67 -9.63
C ILE A 26 6.34 4.90 -10.20
N TYR A 27 5.60 3.84 -10.51
CA TYR A 27 4.22 3.97 -10.99
C TYR A 27 3.26 4.49 -9.92
N LYS A 28 3.45 4.08 -8.66
CA LYS A 28 2.70 4.63 -7.51
C LYS A 28 2.94 6.13 -7.36
N ASP A 29 4.19 6.58 -7.47
CA ASP A 29 4.53 7.99 -7.35
C ASP A 29 3.94 8.79 -8.54
N LYS A 30 4.04 8.27 -9.77
CA LYS A 30 3.38 8.87 -10.96
C LYS A 30 1.86 9.01 -10.80
N PHE A 31 1.19 7.97 -10.28
CA PHE A 31 -0.24 8.03 -9.95
C PHE A 31 -0.54 9.11 -8.88
N THR A 32 0.28 9.17 -7.84
CA THR A 32 0.11 10.14 -6.75
C THR A 32 0.29 11.58 -7.23
N GLU A 33 1.32 11.84 -8.03
CA GLU A 33 1.62 13.15 -8.62
C GLU A 33 0.54 13.62 -9.59
N SER A 34 -0.18 12.68 -10.22
CA SER A 34 -1.35 12.99 -11.05
C SER A 34 -2.62 13.34 -10.25
N PHE A 35 -2.51 13.56 -8.93
CA PHE A 35 -3.65 13.75 -8.02
C PHE A 35 -4.67 12.61 -8.11
N CYS A 36 -4.17 11.37 -8.17
CA CYS A 36 -4.96 10.15 -8.27
C CYS A 36 -5.80 10.03 -9.57
N GLN A 37 -5.40 10.68 -10.66
CA GLN A 37 -6.13 10.64 -11.94
C GLN A 37 -5.61 9.59 -12.93
N ASP A 38 -4.30 9.33 -12.95
CA ASP A 38 -3.65 8.39 -13.87
C ASP A 38 -3.90 6.92 -13.47
N GLN A 39 -5.08 6.41 -13.82
CA GLN A 39 -5.49 5.03 -13.50
C GLN A 39 -4.60 3.98 -14.18
N ASP A 40 -3.97 4.28 -15.32
CA ASP A 40 -3.03 3.37 -15.97
C ASP A 40 -1.78 3.16 -15.11
N SER A 41 -1.28 4.23 -14.49
CA SER A 41 -0.17 4.13 -13.53
C SER A 41 -0.59 3.38 -12.27
N LEU A 42 -1.83 3.53 -11.80
CA LEU A 42 -2.36 2.74 -10.68
C LEU A 42 -2.34 1.24 -10.99
N GLU A 43 -2.90 0.83 -12.13
CA GLU A 43 -2.94 -0.59 -12.52
C GLU A 43 -1.53 -1.17 -12.73
N LYS A 44 -0.61 -0.40 -13.34
CA LYS A 44 0.79 -0.80 -13.48
C LYS A 44 1.48 -0.97 -12.12
N ALA A 45 1.25 -0.06 -11.17
CA ALA A 45 1.80 -0.19 -9.82
C ALA A 45 1.29 -1.45 -9.12
N ILE A 46 -0.02 -1.72 -9.21
CA ILE A 46 -0.65 -2.94 -8.67
C ILE A 46 -0.01 -4.18 -9.27
N ASP A 47 0.18 -4.22 -10.60
CA ASP A 47 0.76 -5.36 -11.27
C ASP A 47 2.21 -5.64 -10.85
N TRP A 48 3.05 -4.59 -10.75
CA TRP A 48 4.42 -4.72 -10.25
C TRP A 48 4.48 -5.26 -8.82
N TYR A 49 3.69 -4.69 -7.90
CA TYR A 49 3.67 -5.17 -6.52
C TYR A 49 3.06 -6.57 -6.39
N ARG A 50 2.07 -6.92 -7.21
CA ARG A 50 1.50 -8.28 -7.28
C ARG A 50 2.56 -9.29 -7.69
N ARG A 51 3.36 -8.98 -8.71
CA ARG A 51 4.47 -9.83 -9.16
C ARG A 51 5.55 -9.97 -8.08
N GLY A 52 5.98 -8.87 -7.46
CA GLY A 52 6.99 -8.90 -6.40
C GLY A 52 6.53 -9.70 -5.18
N PHE A 53 5.28 -9.51 -4.76
CA PHE A 53 4.71 -10.24 -3.65
C PHE A 53 4.49 -11.72 -3.94
N ALA A 54 4.13 -12.08 -5.18
CA ALA A 54 3.99 -13.49 -5.59
C ALA A 54 5.33 -14.22 -5.68
N ALA A 55 6.39 -13.53 -6.12
CA ALA A 55 7.73 -14.10 -6.24
C ALA A 55 8.39 -14.32 -4.88
N ASP A 56 8.30 -13.33 -3.98
CA ASP A 56 8.84 -13.42 -2.62
C ASP A 56 7.99 -12.55 -1.67
N PRO A 57 7.06 -13.16 -0.92
CA PRO A 57 6.16 -12.46 -0.02
C PRO A 57 6.89 -11.75 1.12
N ASN A 58 6.89 -10.42 1.09
CA ASN A 58 7.47 -9.58 2.14
C ASN A 58 6.54 -8.41 2.51
N ILE A 59 6.83 -7.79 3.67
CA ILE A 59 6.02 -6.72 4.25
C ILE A 59 5.89 -5.54 3.28
N TYR A 60 7.00 -5.12 2.67
CA TYR A 60 7.05 -3.95 1.80
C TYR A 60 6.17 -4.10 0.55
N ALA A 61 6.31 -5.22 -0.16
CA ALA A 61 5.51 -5.50 -1.34
C ALA A 61 4.02 -5.68 -0.98
N GLY A 62 3.75 -6.44 0.08
CA GLY A 62 2.39 -6.77 0.51
C GLY A 62 1.58 -5.54 0.92
N ILE A 63 2.14 -4.63 1.71
CA ILE A 63 1.40 -3.45 2.18
C ILE A 63 1.14 -2.46 1.05
N ASN A 64 2.11 -2.25 0.15
CA ASN A 64 1.90 -1.39 -1.01
C ASN A 64 0.84 -1.98 -1.97
N LEU A 65 0.85 -3.30 -2.18
CA LEU A 65 -0.19 -3.96 -2.96
C LEU A 65 -1.57 -3.78 -2.33
N LEU A 66 -1.71 -4.10 -1.04
CA LEU A 66 -2.98 -3.94 -0.31
C LEU A 66 -3.49 -2.50 -0.35
N PHE A 67 -2.58 -1.54 -0.12
CA PHE A 67 -2.87 -0.12 -0.18
C PHE A 67 -3.42 0.29 -1.55
N LEU A 68 -2.75 -0.10 -2.64
CA LEU A 68 -3.18 0.25 -3.99
C LEU A 68 -4.50 -0.43 -4.37
N LEU A 69 -4.76 -1.66 -3.89
CA LEU A 69 -6.06 -2.32 -4.05
C LEU A 69 -7.18 -1.52 -3.37
N ALA A 70 -6.93 -0.94 -2.19
CA ALA A 70 -7.89 -0.08 -1.48
C ALA A 70 -8.06 1.31 -2.12
N VAL A 71 -7.02 1.81 -2.77
CA VAL A 71 -7.10 3.00 -3.62
C VAL A 71 -7.91 2.72 -4.88
N ARG A 72 -7.83 1.51 -5.45
CA ARG A 72 -8.59 1.13 -6.63
C ARG A 72 -10.08 0.92 -6.33
N THR A 73 -10.42 0.28 -5.22
CA THR A 73 -11.81 -0.05 -4.86
C THR A 73 -12.07 -0.01 -3.37
N ASP A 74 -13.31 0.33 -2.97
CA ASP A 74 -13.79 0.18 -1.59
C ASP A 74 -14.16 -1.27 -1.24
N ASP A 75 -14.33 -2.13 -2.25
CA ASP A 75 -14.66 -3.54 -2.02
C ASP A 75 -13.39 -4.41 -1.87
N LEU A 76 -12.91 -4.47 -0.64
CA LEU A 76 -11.82 -5.34 -0.22
C LEU A 76 -12.26 -6.75 0.14
N LYS A 77 -13.53 -7.12 -0.08
CA LYS A 77 -14.02 -8.49 0.18
C LYS A 77 -13.59 -9.49 -0.89
N ASN A 78 -12.71 -9.10 -1.80
CA ASN A 78 -12.11 -10.01 -2.76
C ASN A 78 -11.09 -10.96 -2.07
N SER A 79 -10.91 -12.14 -2.65
CA SER A 79 -10.04 -13.18 -2.09
C SER A 79 -8.56 -12.80 -2.08
N GLU A 80 -8.13 -11.90 -2.97
CA GLU A 80 -6.76 -11.42 -3.06
C GLU A 80 -6.39 -10.55 -1.84
N ALA A 81 -7.16 -9.50 -1.55
CA ALA A 81 -6.92 -8.59 -0.44
C ALA A 81 -6.94 -9.34 0.90
N TYR A 82 -7.91 -10.25 1.09
CA TYR A 82 -7.98 -11.06 2.31
C TYR A 82 -6.74 -11.95 2.50
N ARG A 83 -6.26 -12.60 1.43
CA ARG A 83 -5.02 -13.38 1.46
C ARG A 83 -3.81 -12.51 1.81
N ILE A 84 -3.70 -11.31 1.23
CA ILE A 84 -2.61 -10.38 1.52
C ILE A 84 -2.64 -9.96 2.99
N ILE A 85 -3.83 -9.63 3.52
CA ILE A 85 -4.02 -9.28 4.93
C ILE A 85 -3.56 -10.41 5.86
N ILE A 86 -3.92 -11.67 5.55
CA ILE A 86 -3.48 -12.83 6.35
C ILE A 86 -1.95 -12.94 6.32
N GLN A 87 -1.34 -12.85 5.13
CA GLN A 87 0.11 -12.96 5.00
C GLN A 87 0.85 -11.82 5.70
N LEU A 88 0.35 -10.58 5.59
CA LEU A 88 0.90 -9.43 6.30
C LEU A 88 0.83 -9.59 7.81
N ASN A 89 -0.30 -10.07 8.34
CA ASN A 89 -0.42 -10.37 9.78
C ASN A 89 0.57 -11.45 10.21
N ALA A 90 0.77 -12.50 9.41
CA ALA A 90 1.74 -13.55 9.70
C ALA A 90 3.20 -13.02 9.66
N LEU A 91 3.53 -12.15 8.70
CA LEU A 91 4.85 -11.52 8.58
C LEU A 91 5.13 -10.57 9.75
N LEU A 92 4.17 -9.72 10.12
CA LEU A 92 4.27 -8.85 11.31
C LEU A 92 4.34 -9.68 12.60
N GLY A 93 3.60 -10.78 12.70
CA GLY A 93 3.64 -11.70 13.84
C GLY A 93 5.01 -12.32 14.09
N LYS A 94 5.84 -12.47 13.04
CA LYS A 94 7.24 -12.91 13.16
C LYS A 94 8.17 -11.80 13.69
N LYS A 95 7.77 -10.52 13.55
CA LYS A 95 8.50 -9.35 14.05
C LYS A 95 8.14 -9.03 15.50
N GLY A 96 6.89 -9.24 15.89
CA GLY A 96 6.40 -9.04 17.25
C GLY A 96 5.03 -9.67 17.45
N ARG A 97 4.75 -10.13 18.68
CA ARG A 97 3.46 -10.80 19.00
C ARG A 97 2.31 -9.79 19.15
N SER A 98 2.64 -8.54 19.42
CA SER A 98 1.72 -7.43 19.57
C SER A 98 2.33 -6.14 19.02
N LEU A 99 1.49 -5.11 18.83
CA LEU A 99 1.95 -3.77 18.44
C LEU A 99 3.04 -3.23 19.37
N ARG A 100 3.03 -3.61 20.66
CA ARG A 100 4.03 -3.15 21.64
C ARG A 100 5.40 -3.76 21.45
N ASP A 101 5.48 -4.91 20.79
CA ASP A 101 6.73 -5.63 20.55
C ASP A 101 7.44 -5.15 19.26
N LEU A 102 6.74 -4.38 18.43
CA LEU A 102 7.30 -3.80 17.21
C LEU A 102 8.15 -2.59 17.57
N THR A 103 9.45 -2.67 17.29
CA THR A 103 10.42 -1.60 17.59
C THR A 103 10.91 -0.89 16.33
N ASP A 104 10.75 -1.51 15.16
CA ASP A 104 11.04 -0.88 13.88
C ASP A 104 9.85 -0.01 13.43
N TYR A 105 10.16 1.21 12.97
CA TYR A 105 9.15 2.15 12.53
C TYR A 105 8.31 1.61 11.36
N TRP A 106 8.93 0.94 10.39
CA TRP A 106 8.25 0.47 9.19
C TRP A 106 7.33 -0.71 9.49
N ASP A 107 7.68 -1.54 10.47
CA ASP A 107 6.77 -2.58 10.98
C ASP A 107 5.52 -1.93 11.63
N VAL A 108 5.69 -0.89 12.45
CA VAL A 108 4.56 -0.14 13.05
C VAL A 108 3.74 0.61 11.99
N ALA A 109 4.39 1.24 11.01
CA ALA A 109 3.73 1.94 9.91
C ALA A 109 2.94 0.96 9.02
N THR A 110 3.45 -0.24 8.79
CA THR A 110 2.72 -1.31 8.11
C THR A 110 1.47 -1.70 8.89
N TYR A 111 1.59 -1.91 10.21
CA TYR A 111 0.45 -2.18 11.07
C TYR A 111 -0.59 -1.05 11.00
N PHE A 112 -0.14 0.21 11.03
CA PHE A 112 -1.00 1.38 10.85
C PHE A 112 -1.76 1.35 9.52
N GLU A 113 -1.05 1.16 8.40
CA GLU A 113 -1.64 1.16 7.06
C GLU A 113 -2.61 -0.02 6.86
N LEU A 114 -2.24 -1.21 7.35
CA LEU A 114 -3.07 -2.42 7.31
C LEU A 114 -4.43 -2.18 7.98
N HIS A 115 -4.44 -1.50 9.13
CA HIS A 115 -5.67 -1.18 9.86
C HIS A 115 -6.41 0.03 9.27
N ALA A 116 -5.71 1.04 8.77
CA ALA A 116 -6.32 2.17 8.09
C ALA A 116 -7.09 1.75 6.82
N VAL A 117 -6.51 0.85 6.02
CA VAL A 117 -7.16 0.27 4.83
C VAL A 117 -8.44 -0.50 5.20
N GLN A 118 -8.42 -1.23 6.31
CA GLN A 118 -9.58 -1.94 6.83
C GLN A 118 -10.55 -1.05 7.62
N ARG A 119 -10.26 0.25 7.75
CA ARG A 119 -11.03 1.23 8.54
C ARG A 119 -11.15 0.87 10.02
N ASP A 120 -10.20 0.11 10.56
CA ASP A 120 -10.05 -0.16 12.00
C ASP A 120 -9.29 1.02 12.64
N TRP A 121 -9.99 2.15 12.76
CA TRP A 121 -9.40 3.40 13.23
C TRP A 121 -8.88 3.32 14.67
N SER A 122 -9.49 2.46 15.50
CA SER A 122 -9.03 2.23 16.87
C SER A 122 -7.59 1.70 16.90
N LYS A 123 -7.29 0.67 16.10
CA LYS A 123 -5.92 0.14 15.99
C LYS A 123 -4.98 1.05 15.23
N ALA A 124 -5.46 1.74 14.20
CA ALA A 124 -4.66 2.74 13.49
C ALA A 124 -4.22 3.87 14.43
N CYS A 125 -5.09 4.38 15.30
CA CYS A 125 -4.73 5.40 16.30
C CYS A 125 -3.68 4.90 17.31
N LEU A 126 -3.80 3.66 17.78
CA LEU A 126 -2.79 3.05 18.66
C LEU A 126 -1.42 2.95 17.96
N ALA A 127 -1.41 2.55 16.69
CA ALA A 127 -0.20 2.48 15.89
C ALA A 127 0.40 3.87 15.63
N ALA A 128 -0.43 4.88 15.41
CA ALA A 128 0.01 6.27 15.27
C ALA A 128 0.67 6.81 16.54
N LEU A 129 0.10 6.51 17.71
CA LEU A 129 0.74 6.83 18.99
C LEU A 129 2.08 6.09 19.12
N HIS A 130 2.13 4.81 18.78
CA HIS A 130 3.37 4.04 18.84
C HIS A 130 4.44 4.63 17.88
N MET A 131 4.08 4.95 16.64
CA MET A 131 4.97 5.61 15.67
C MET A 131 5.56 6.91 16.23
N TYR A 132 4.76 7.71 16.93
CA TYR A 132 5.24 8.92 17.59
C TYR A 132 6.26 8.62 18.70
N LEU A 133 5.98 7.62 19.53
CA LEU A 133 6.85 7.22 20.65
C LEU A 133 8.20 6.67 20.20
N LEU A 134 8.29 6.08 19.00
CA LEU A 134 9.57 5.66 18.41
C LEU A 134 10.48 6.84 18.00
N ASN A 135 9.97 8.08 18.05
CA ASN A 135 10.69 9.30 17.69
C ASN A 135 11.45 9.21 16.34
N PRO A 136 10.78 8.82 15.24
CA PRO A 136 11.42 8.70 13.94
C PRO A 136 11.75 10.06 13.33
N PRO A 137 12.64 10.12 12.32
CA PRO A 137 12.79 11.31 11.49
C PRO A 137 11.46 11.77 10.91
N ILE A 138 11.22 13.09 10.85
CA ILE A 138 9.95 13.67 10.37
C ILE A 138 9.55 13.15 8.97
N TRP A 139 10.51 12.86 8.11
CA TRP A 139 10.24 12.40 6.76
C TRP A 139 9.60 11.01 6.70
N TYR A 140 9.83 10.16 7.71
CA TYR A 140 9.13 8.88 7.85
C TYR A 140 7.63 9.11 8.02
N LEU A 141 7.26 9.93 9.02
CA LEU A 141 5.87 10.29 9.32
C LEU A 141 5.18 10.94 8.11
N LYS A 142 5.89 11.83 7.39
CA LYS A 142 5.37 12.46 6.17
C LYS A 142 5.00 11.42 5.10
N SER A 143 5.81 10.38 4.91
CA SER A 143 5.55 9.31 3.95
C SER A 143 4.27 8.55 4.30
N THR A 144 4.11 8.10 5.54
CA THR A 144 2.93 7.35 6.00
C THR A 144 1.65 8.20 5.96
N ILE A 145 1.73 9.46 6.37
CA ILE A 145 0.59 10.40 6.27
C ILE A 145 0.20 10.64 4.81
N ASN A 146 1.17 10.71 3.89
CA ASN A 146 0.88 10.88 2.48
C ASN A 146 0.07 9.70 1.91
N ASN A 147 0.40 8.46 2.30
CA ASN A 147 -0.39 7.29 1.93
C ASN A 147 -1.85 7.42 2.44
N LEU A 148 -2.07 7.84 3.69
CA LEU A 148 -3.43 8.05 4.21
C LEU A 148 -4.21 9.12 3.42
N LYS A 149 -3.55 10.23 3.04
CA LYS A 149 -4.17 11.30 2.23
C LYS A 149 -4.63 10.79 0.88
N ILE A 150 -3.79 9.98 0.21
CA ILE A 150 -4.12 9.35 -1.08
C ILE A 150 -5.34 8.43 -0.94
N LEU A 151 -5.39 7.59 0.10
CA LEU A 151 -6.53 6.71 0.36
C LEU A 151 -7.84 7.49 0.53
N HIS A 152 -7.78 8.59 1.30
CA HIS A 152 -8.92 9.48 1.50
C HIS A 152 -9.35 10.16 0.19
N GLN A 153 -8.41 10.69 -0.58
CA GLN A 153 -8.68 11.34 -1.87
C GLN A 153 -9.32 10.38 -2.87
N ALA A 154 -8.77 9.17 -3.02
CA ALA A 154 -9.32 8.14 -3.90
C ALA A 154 -10.76 7.76 -3.50
N THR A 155 -11.02 7.63 -2.20
CA THR A 155 -12.39 7.38 -1.68
C THR A 155 -13.34 8.51 -2.05
N ARG A 156 -12.91 9.77 -1.91
CA ARG A 156 -13.73 10.94 -2.29
C ARG A 156 -14.05 10.98 -3.78
N MET A 157 -13.06 10.73 -4.63
CA MET A 157 -13.25 10.74 -6.08
C MET A 157 -14.25 9.66 -6.53
N ARG A 158 -14.14 8.44 -5.98
CA ARG A 158 -15.10 7.36 -6.26
C ARG A 158 -16.53 7.74 -5.85
N ASN A 159 -16.70 8.33 -4.66
CA ASN A 159 -18.03 8.74 -4.18
C ASN A 159 -18.65 9.85 -5.03
N GLN A 160 -17.85 10.70 -5.67
CA GLN A 160 -18.35 11.73 -6.60
C GLN A 160 -18.76 11.15 -7.96
N GLN A 161 -18.19 10.01 -8.36
CA GLN A 161 -18.49 9.33 -9.63
C GLN A 161 -19.67 8.37 -9.54
N LYS A 162 -20.14 7.99 -8.34
CA LYS A 162 -21.37 7.21 -8.18
C LYS A 162 -22.57 8.06 -8.64
N PRO A 163 -23.43 7.56 -9.55
CA PRO A 163 -24.67 8.23 -9.90
C PRO A 163 -25.46 8.52 -8.62
N ARG A 164 -25.97 9.75 -8.46
CA ARG A 164 -26.93 10.02 -7.38
C ARG A 164 -28.14 9.13 -7.63
N GLU A 165 -28.42 8.20 -6.73
CA GLU A 165 -29.69 7.49 -6.71
C GLU A 165 -30.80 8.55 -6.64
N GLN A 166 -31.61 8.62 -7.70
CA GLN A 166 -32.80 9.47 -7.67
C GLN A 166 -33.75 8.88 -6.64
N PRO A 167 -34.30 9.68 -5.71
CA PRO A 167 -35.25 9.16 -4.74
C PRO A 167 -36.47 8.62 -5.49
N SER A 168 -36.81 7.36 -5.23
CA SER A 168 -38.01 6.70 -5.72
C SER A 168 -39.22 7.55 -5.30
N THR A 169 -39.89 8.16 -6.27
CA THR A 169 -41.20 8.80 -6.13
C THR A 169 -42.28 7.77 -5.89
#